data_AF-G3N5M5-F1
#
_entry.id   AF-G3N5M5-F1
#
_cell.length_a   1.000
_cell.length_b   1.000
_cell.length_c   1.000
_cell.angle_alpha   90.00
_cell.angle_beta   90.00
_cell.angle_gamma   90.00
#
_symmetry.space_group_name_H-M   'P 1'
#
loop_
_entity.id
_entity.type
_entity.pdbx_description
1 polymer ?
#
loop_
_entity_poly.entity_id
_entity_poly.type
_entity_poly.pdbx_seq_one_letter_code
_entity_poly.pdbx_strand_id
1 'polypeptide(L)'
;MREAAVLLTPCVLVCLLLSFSQAARQGQDIKCGACRALVDEMEWDISQIDPKKMIQTGSFRINPDGSQSIKEVPLARSEGNLLELMESVCERMADYGERTDSSTNRKSYIRIKSRSGEPLDLSEATLDSRVTGSLKFACETIVEQYEDEVIEFFAHENENIKDNLCSKRTDLCDHALKSSHDEL
;
A
#
# COMPACT_ATOMS: atom_id res chain seq x y z
N MET A 1 -3.41 -50.90 -16.43
CA MET A 1 -3.46 -50.24 -15.10
C MET A 1 -2.19 -49.47 -14.74
N ARG A 2 -0.97 -49.95 -15.06
CA ARG A 2 0.28 -49.19 -14.82
C ARG A 2 0.39 -47.88 -15.62
N GLU A 3 -0.06 -47.86 -16.86
CA GLU A 3 0.04 -46.68 -17.75
C GLU A 3 -0.83 -45.50 -17.28
N ALA A 4 -2.02 -45.79 -16.75
CA ALA A 4 -2.92 -44.77 -16.18
C ALA A 4 -2.31 -44.12 -14.92
N ALA A 5 -1.62 -44.90 -14.08
CA ALA A 5 -0.95 -44.39 -12.88
C ALA A 5 0.28 -43.52 -13.20
N VAL A 6 0.97 -43.79 -14.31
CA VAL A 6 2.13 -43.01 -14.80
C VAL A 6 1.72 -41.70 -15.45
N LEU A 7 0.50 -41.60 -15.99
CA LEU A 7 -0.06 -40.33 -16.50
C LEU A 7 -0.74 -39.49 -15.41
N LEU A 8 -1.26 -40.13 -14.35
CA LEU A 8 -1.87 -39.44 -13.21
C LEU A 8 -0.86 -38.66 -12.36
N THR A 9 0.37 -39.18 -12.17
CA THR A 9 1.42 -38.51 -11.38
C THR A 9 1.92 -37.18 -11.98
N PRO A 10 2.27 -37.06 -13.27
CA PRO A 10 2.64 -35.77 -13.86
C PRO A 10 1.44 -34.81 -13.92
N CYS A 11 0.21 -35.33 -14.10
CA CYS A 11 -1.00 -34.49 -14.12
C CYS A 11 -1.27 -33.87 -12.74
N VAL A 12 -1.14 -34.64 -11.66
CA VAL A 12 -1.26 -34.14 -10.27
C VAL A 12 -0.15 -33.12 -9.96
N LEU A 13 1.09 -33.37 -10.39
CA LEU A 13 2.19 -32.42 -10.20
C LEU A 13 1.95 -31.11 -10.96
N VAL A 14 1.46 -31.16 -12.20
CA VAL A 14 1.10 -29.97 -12.99
C VAL A 14 -0.06 -29.20 -12.34
N CYS A 15 -1.10 -29.89 -11.88
CA CYS A 15 -2.22 -29.25 -11.17
C CYS A 15 -1.77 -28.57 -9.87
N LEU A 16 -0.86 -29.19 -9.11
CA LEU A 16 -0.27 -28.58 -7.92
C LEU A 16 0.50 -27.31 -8.28
N LEU A 17 1.40 -27.36 -9.28
CA LEU A 17 2.18 -26.20 -9.72
C LEU A 17 1.29 -25.03 -10.20
N LEU A 18 0.23 -25.33 -10.96
CA LEU A 18 -0.74 -24.31 -11.40
C LEU A 18 -1.49 -23.70 -10.22
N SER A 19 -1.84 -24.49 -9.21
CA SER A 19 -2.53 -24.01 -8.01
C SER A 19 -1.62 -23.08 -7.18
N PHE A 20 -0.35 -23.46 -6.98
CA PHE A 20 0.63 -22.62 -6.29
C PHE A 20 0.87 -21.30 -7.01
N SER A 21 0.92 -21.31 -8.36
CA SER A 21 1.12 -20.08 -9.13
C SER A 21 -0.03 -19.07 -9.00
N GLN A 22 -1.27 -19.55 -8.90
CA GLN A 22 -2.45 -18.71 -8.70
C GLN A 22 -2.49 -18.12 -7.29
N ALA A 23 -2.19 -18.93 -6.26
CA ALA A 23 -2.12 -18.47 -4.88
C ALA A 23 -1.01 -17.42 -4.69
N ALA A 24 0.15 -17.62 -5.31
CA ALA A 24 1.25 -16.65 -5.28
C ALA A 24 0.83 -15.31 -5.93
N ARG A 25 0.14 -15.36 -7.08
CA ARG A 25 -0.40 -14.15 -7.73
C ARG A 25 -1.42 -13.42 -6.88
N GLN A 26 -2.37 -14.14 -6.27
CA GLN A 26 -3.37 -13.53 -5.40
C GLN A 26 -2.72 -12.85 -4.19
N GLY A 27 -1.69 -13.46 -3.60
CA GLY A 27 -0.91 -12.87 -2.52
C GLY A 27 -0.11 -11.63 -2.94
N GLN A 28 0.30 -11.55 -4.20
CA GLN A 28 0.97 -10.37 -4.76
C GLN A 28 -0.03 -9.25 -5.07
N ASP A 29 -1.19 -9.57 -5.65
CA ASP A 29 -2.25 -8.60 -5.98
C ASP A 29 -2.71 -7.84 -4.73
N ILE A 30 -2.91 -8.55 -3.60
CA ILE A 30 -3.34 -7.91 -2.34
C ILE A 30 -2.26 -7.01 -1.74
N LYS A 31 -0.99 -7.42 -1.81
CA LYS A 31 0.13 -6.60 -1.34
C LYS A 31 0.29 -5.34 -2.20
N CYS A 32 0.16 -5.50 -3.51
CA CYS A 32 0.19 -4.38 -4.45
C CYS A 32 -0.97 -3.41 -4.19
N GLY A 33 -2.19 -3.94 -3.99
CA GLY A 33 -3.36 -3.16 -3.61
C GLY A 33 -3.17 -2.40 -2.30
N ALA A 34 -2.67 -3.08 -1.27
CA ALA A 34 -2.41 -2.47 0.04
C ALA A 34 -1.35 -1.36 -0.06
N CYS A 35 -0.25 -1.57 -0.80
CA CYS A 35 0.77 -0.53 -0.98
C CYS A 35 0.22 0.69 -1.73
N ARG A 36 -0.53 0.48 -2.82
CA ARG A 36 -1.13 1.58 -3.58
C ARG A 36 -2.13 2.36 -2.73
N ALA A 37 -3.00 1.67 -2.00
CA ALA A 37 -3.94 2.27 -1.07
C ALA A 37 -3.20 3.04 0.05
N LEU A 38 -2.15 2.46 0.64
CA LEU A 38 -1.31 3.13 1.64
C LEU A 38 -0.78 4.46 1.12
N VAL A 39 -0.18 4.47 -0.07
CA VAL A 39 0.35 5.70 -0.67
C VAL A 39 -0.77 6.71 -0.94
N ASP A 40 -1.89 6.27 -1.50
CA ASP A 40 -3.07 7.12 -1.77
C ASP A 40 -3.62 7.82 -0.53
N GLU A 41 -3.68 7.08 0.58
CA GLU A 41 -4.18 7.59 1.84
C GLU A 41 -3.16 8.49 2.55
N MET A 42 -1.87 8.17 2.45
CA MET A 42 -0.79 9.01 2.97
C MET A 42 -0.75 10.36 2.23
N GLU A 43 -0.78 10.36 0.90
CA GLU A 43 -0.84 11.59 0.08
C GLU A 43 -2.05 12.44 0.46
N TRP A 44 -3.21 11.81 0.64
CA TRP A 44 -4.42 12.50 1.10
C TRP A 44 -4.23 13.11 2.49
N ASP A 45 -3.85 12.34 3.50
CA ASP A 45 -3.73 12.85 4.87
C ASP A 45 -2.68 13.96 4.99
N ILE A 46 -1.56 13.84 4.27
CA ILE A 46 -0.54 14.89 4.17
C ILE A 46 -1.13 16.17 3.58
N SER A 47 -1.97 16.06 2.54
CA SER A 47 -2.62 17.23 1.91
C SER A 47 -3.61 17.96 2.82
N GLN A 48 -4.14 17.27 3.83
CA GLN A 48 -5.06 17.84 4.81
C GLN A 48 -4.34 18.64 5.92
N ILE A 49 -3.02 18.50 6.05
CA ILE A 49 -2.22 19.20 7.06
C ILE A 49 -1.82 20.58 6.52
N ASP A 50 -1.92 21.61 7.36
CA ASP A 50 -1.50 22.97 7.01
C ASP A 50 0.01 22.99 6.65
N PRO A 51 0.38 23.36 5.41
CA PRO A 51 1.77 23.39 4.97
C PRO A 51 2.64 24.40 5.74
N LYS A 52 2.02 25.37 6.43
CA LYS A 52 2.74 26.36 7.28
C LYS A 52 3.03 25.85 8.69
N LYS A 53 2.44 24.72 9.09
CA LYS A 53 2.64 24.17 10.43
C LYS A 53 4.02 23.51 10.51
N MET A 54 4.93 24.15 11.23
CA MET A 54 6.29 23.67 11.47
C MET A 54 6.42 23.07 12.87
N ILE A 55 7.31 22.10 13.01
CA ILE A 55 7.73 21.56 14.31
C ILE A 55 9.25 21.64 14.47
N GLN A 56 9.68 21.76 15.71
CA GLN A 56 11.09 21.69 16.08
C GLN A 56 11.49 20.24 16.30
N THR A 57 12.37 19.74 15.45
CA THR A 57 13.01 18.42 15.57
C THR A 57 14.49 18.63 15.86
N GLY A 58 15.13 17.69 16.57
CA GLY A 58 16.56 17.82 16.85
C GLY A 58 16.99 17.14 18.12
N SER A 59 18.28 17.30 18.41
CA SER A 59 18.91 16.69 19.58
C SER A 59 18.57 17.49 20.84
N PHE A 60 18.14 16.79 21.89
CA PHE A 60 18.06 17.37 23.25
C PHE A 60 19.44 17.64 23.86
N ARG A 61 20.52 17.28 23.17
CA ARG A 61 21.90 17.53 23.64
C ARG A 61 22.27 18.99 23.44
N ILE A 62 22.69 19.61 24.52
CA ILE A 62 23.24 20.97 24.54
C ILE A 62 24.71 20.88 24.12
N ASN A 63 25.09 21.72 23.16
CA ASN A 63 26.46 21.89 22.70
C ASN A 63 27.34 22.50 23.81
N PRO A 64 28.66 22.37 23.74
CA PRO A 64 29.58 22.96 24.74
C PRO A 64 29.47 24.49 24.88
N ASP A 65 28.93 25.17 23.89
CA ASP A 65 28.67 26.63 23.88
C ASP A 65 27.31 27.01 24.52
N GLY A 66 26.55 26.03 25.02
CA GLY A 66 25.23 26.24 25.61
C GLY A 66 24.08 26.32 24.59
N SER A 67 24.37 26.22 23.28
CA SER A 67 23.34 26.17 22.24
C SER A 67 22.76 24.77 22.08
N GLN A 68 21.59 24.65 21.46
CA GLN A 68 20.97 23.37 21.13
C GLN A 68 20.77 23.27 19.61
N SER A 69 21.09 22.12 19.01
CA SER A 69 20.88 21.88 17.58
C SER A 69 19.42 21.52 17.29
N ILE A 70 18.59 22.56 17.21
CA ILE A 70 17.19 22.47 16.82
C ILE A 70 17.06 22.75 15.33
N LYS A 71 16.31 21.92 14.61
CA LYS A 71 15.95 22.05 13.20
C LYS A 71 14.44 22.22 13.10
N GLU A 72 13.98 23.17 12.30
CA GLU A 72 12.56 23.27 11.97
C GLU A 72 12.24 22.47 10.71
N VAL A 73 11.20 21.65 10.77
CA VAL A 73 10.69 20.86 9.64
C VAL A 73 9.17 20.97 9.55
N PRO A 74 8.56 20.85 8.37
CA PRO A 74 7.11 20.81 8.24
C PRO A 74 6.52 19.63 9.00
N LEU A 75 5.43 19.85 9.75
CA LEU A 75 4.76 18.76 10.49
C LEU A 75 4.33 17.64 9.54
N ALA A 76 3.73 18.01 8.40
CA ALA A 76 3.13 17.07 7.45
C ALA A 76 4.10 15.99 6.97
N ARG A 77 5.40 16.32 6.89
CA ARG A 77 6.46 15.43 6.41
C ARG A 77 7.51 15.12 7.48
N SER A 78 7.18 15.37 8.74
CA SER A 78 8.05 14.97 9.85
C SER A 78 7.91 13.47 10.11
N GLU A 79 9.02 12.81 10.43
CA GLU A 79 9.10 11.37 10.66
C GLU A 79 8.03 10.87 11.64
N GLY A 80 7.92 11.52 12.81
CA GLY A 80 6.90 11.15 13.81
C GLY A 80 5.46 11.28 13.32
N ASN A 81 5.16 12.29 12.50
CA ASN A 81 3.83 12.44 11.91
C ASN A 81 3.58 11.37 10.84
N LEU A 82 4.57 11.05 10.01
CA LEU A 82 4.44 10.01 8.99
C LEU A 82 4.18 8.64 9.64
N LEU A 83 4.85 8.32 10.74
CA LEU A 83 4.62 7.10 11.52
C LEU A 83 3.18 7.01 12.04
N GLU A 84 2.66 8.09 12.60
CA GLU A 84 1.27 8.15 13.08
C GLU A 84 0.26 8.00 11.95
N LEU A 85 0.52 8.63 10.79
CA LEU A 85 -0.32 8.50 9.61
C LEU A 85 -0.35 7.05 9.10
N MET A 86 0.79 6.37 9.03
CA MET A 86 0.85 4.97 8.57
C MET A 86 -0.07 4.04 9.38
N GLU A 87 -0.09 4.17 10.72
CA GLU A 87 -0.98 3.39 11.58
C GLU A 87 -2.46 3.70 11.28
N SER A 88 -2.83 4.99 11.20
CA SER A 88 -4.20 5.40 10.90
C SER A 88 -4.66 4.97 9.50
N VAL A 89 -3.76 5.00 8.52
CA VAL A 89 -4.01 4.60 7.14
C VAL A 89 -4.32 3.11 7.06
N CYS A 90 -3.56 2.26 7.75
CA CYS A 90 -3.79 0.82 7.73
C CYS A 90 -5.15 0.44 8.36
N GLU A 91 -5.63 1.17 9.36
CA GLU A 91 -7.00 1.01 9.87
C GLU A 91 -8.07 1.30 8.82
N ARG A 92 -7.84 2.28 7.94
CA ARG A 92 -8.77 2.67 6.86
C ARG A 92 -8.75 1.73 5.66
N MET A 93 -7.93 0.69 5.66
CA MET A 93 -8.08 -0.42 4.71
C MET A 93 -9.45 -1.09 4.85
N ALA A 94 -10.14 -0.87 5.98
CA ALA A 94 -11.56 -1.16 6.19
C ALA A 94 -12.51 -0.57 5.12
N ASP A 95 -12.10 0.54 4.50
CA ASP A 95 -12.90 1.31 3.54
C ASP A 95 -12.58 0.97 2.09
N TYR A 96 -11.92 -0.17 1.85
CA TYR A 96 -11.59 -0.70 0.52
C TYR A 96 -12.33 -2.02 0.24
N GLY A 97 -12.71 -2.20 -1.01
CA GLY A 97 -13.35 -3.41 -1.55
C GLY A 97 -12.57 -3.98 -2.73
N GLU A 98 -12.87 -5.22 -3.09
CA GLU A 98 -12.25 -5.91 -4.22
C GLU A 98 -13.03 -5.65 -5.50
N ARG A 99 -12.32 -5.37 -6.59
CA ARG A 99 -12.86 -5.31 -7.95
C ARG A 99 -12.10 -6.30 -8.80
N THR A 100 -12.81 -7.14 -9.56
CA THR A 100 -12.16 -8.07 -10.49
C THR A 100 -12.20 -7.47 -11.89
N ASP A 101 -11.03 -7.32 -12.51
CA ASP A 101 -10.93 -6.90 -13.90
C ASP A 101 -11.41 -8.04 -14.82
N SER A 102 -12.43 -7.77 -15.62
CA SER A 102 -13.02 -8.75 -16.55
C SER A 102 -12.06 -9.20 -17.64
N SER A 103 -11.07 -8.38 -18.00
CA SER A 103 -10.12 -8.65 -19.07
C SER A 103 -8.91 -9.47 -18.60
N THR A 104 -8.38 -9.13 -17.42
CA THR A 104 -7.16 -9.76 -16.88
C THR A 104 -7.44 -10.81 -15.81
N ASN A 105 -8.67 -10.89 -15.30
CA ASN A 105 -9.06 -11.69 -14.13
C ASN A 105 -8.22 -11.38 -12.88
N ARG A 106 -7.56 -10.22 -12.84
CA ARG A 106 -6.80 -9.75 -11.68
C ARG A 106 -7.70 -8.98 -10.73
N LYS A 107 -7.37 -9.06 -9.45
CA LYS A 107 -8.07 -8.36 -8.39
C LYS A 107 -7.40 -7.00 -8.18
N SER A 108 -8.17 -5.94 -8.25
CA SER A 108 -7.79 -4.59 -7.83
C SER A 108 -8.60 -4.20 -6.59
N TYR A 109 -8.09 -3.20 -5.87
CA TYR A 109 -8.68 -2.77 -4.61
C TYR A 109 -9.04 -1.31 -4.75
N ILE A 110 -10.33 -1.00 -4.58
CA ILE A 110 -10.86 0.35 -4.75
C ILE A 110 -11.57 0.79 -3.48
N ARG A 111 -11.55 2.10 -3.24
CA ARG A 111 -12.21 2.69 -2.09
C ARG A 111 -13.74 2.57 -2.23
N ILE A 112 -14.41 2.15 -1.17
CA ILE A 112 -15.88 1.93 -1.13
C ILE A 112 -16.61 2.98 -0.26
N LYS A 113 -15.88 3.76 0.53
CA LYS A 113 -16.42 4.90 1.29
C LYS A 113 -15.70 6.17 0.88
N SER A 114 -16.43 7.23 0.56
CA SER A 114 -15.82 8.50 0.17
C SER A 114 -15.10 9.18 1.33
N ARG A 115 -14.04 9.91 0.99
CA ARG A 115 -13.29 10.79 1.90
C ARG A 115 -14.12 12.00 2.34
N SER A 116 -14.95 12.52 1.44
CA SER A 116 -15.72 13.76 1.57
C SER A 116 -17.23 13.54 1.73
N GLY A 117 -17.70 12.29 1.58
CA GLY A 117 -19.12 11.94 1.61
C GLY A 117 -19.80 11.96 0.24
N GLU A 118 -19.05 12.17 -0.84
CA GLU A 118 -19.56 12.07 -2.21
C GLU A 118 -19.95 10.62 -2.57
N PRO A 119 -20.99 10.42 -3.40
CA PRO A 119 -21.38 9.09 -3.84
C PRO A 119 -20.30 8.50 -4.74
N LEU A 120 -19.81 7.31 -4.38
CA LEU A 120 -18.89 6.53 -5.20
C LEU A 120 -19.66 5.56 -6.10
N ASP A 121 -19.14 5.30 -7.30
CA ASP A 121 -19.65 4.22 -8.13
C ASP A 121 -19.12 2.87 -7.63
N LEU A 122 -19.99 2.12 -6.96
CA LEU A 122 -19.67 0.84 -6.33
C LEU A 122 -20.20 -0.36 -7.12
N SER A 123 -20.72 -0.16 -8.34
CA SER A 123 -21.43 -1.21 -9.08
C SER A 123 -20.59 -2.47 -9.36
N GLU A 124 -19.26 -2.35 -9.29
CA GLU A 124 -18.31 -3.45 -9.54
C GLU A 124 -17.49 -3.87 -8.31
N ALA A 125 -17.75 -3.25 -7.14
CA ALA A 125 -17.02 -3.57 -5.91
C ALA A 125 -17.70 -4.72 -5.16
N THR A 126 -16.94 -5.76 -4.82
CA THR A 126 -17.37 -6.82 -3.91
C THR A 126 -16.89 -6.52 -2.49
N LEU A 127 -17.82 -6.64 -1.54
CA LEU A 127 -17.57 -6.42 -0.12
C LEU A 127 -17.45 -7.77 0.58
N ASP A 128 -16.22 -8.23 0.82
CA ASP A 128 -15.94 -9.40 1.67
C ASP A 128 -15.06 -8.97 2.84
N SER A 129 -15.56 -9.16 4.06
CA SER A 129 -14.85 -8.79 5.29
C SER A 129 -13.49 -9.49 5.46
N ARG A 130 -13.32 -10.69 4.87
CA ARG A 130 -12.04 -11.39 4.85
C ARG A 130 -11.03 -10.67 3.97
N VAL A 131 -11.48 -10.11 2.86
CA VAL A 131 -10.63 -9.35 1.95
C VAL A 131 -10.18 -8.06 2.61
N THR A 132 -11.12 -7.33 3.22
CA THR A 132 -10.83 -6.13 4.01
C THR A 132 -9.83 -6.41 5.14
N GLY A 133 -10.02 -7.49 5.90
CA GLY A 133 -9.07 -7.90 6.94
C GLY A 133 -7.70 -8.30 6.37
N SER A 134 -7.67 -8.96 5.21
CA SER A 134 -6.41 -9.33 4.55
C SER A 134 -5.67 -8.11 4.00
N LEU A 135 -6.38 -7.08 3.53
CA LEU A 135 -5.81 -5.83 3.05
C LEU A 135 -5.21 -5.03 4.21
N LYS A 136 -5.93 -4.94 5.34
CA LYS A 136 -5.42 -4.35 6.59
C LYS A 136 -4.13 -5.04 7.04
N PHE A 137 -4.15 -6.37 7.15
CA PHE A 137 -2.97 -7.15 7.52
C PHE A 137 -1.80 -6.94 6.55
N ALA A 138 -2.08 -6.88 5.24
CA ALA A 138 -1.05 -6.61 4.24
C ALA A 138 -0.46 -5.20 4.40
N CYS A 139 -1.29 -4.18 4.71
CA CYS A 139 -0.82 -2.82 4.99
C CYS A 139 0.10 -2.78 6.22
N GLU A 140 -0.34 -3.36 7.34
CA GLU A 140 0.46 -3.44 8.58
C GLU A 140 1.81 -4.11 8.30
N THR A 141 1.78 -5.23 7.57
CA THR A 141 2.97 -5.98 7.15
C THR A 141 3.92 -5.14 6.27
N ILE A 142 3.38 -4.26 5.42
CA ILE A 142 4.17 -3.37 4.56
C ILE A 142 4.81 -2.27 5.39
N VAL A 143 4.04 -1.63 6.28
CA VAL A 143 4.54 -0.57 7.17
C VAL A 143 5.65 -1.13 8.07
N GLU A 144 5.46 -2.31 8.66
CA GLU A 144 6.48 -2.94 9.51
C GLU A 144 7.79 -3.26 8.75
N GLN A 145 7.71 -3.64 7.48
CA GLN A 145 8.90 -4.05 6.70
C GLN A 145 9.58 -2.91 5.96
N TYR A 146 8.83 -1.89 5.56
CA TYR A 146 9.28 -0.83 4.66
C TYR A 146 9.08 0.56 5.27
N GLU A 147 9.06 0.67 6.60
CA GLU A 147 8.91 1.93 7.35
C GLU A 147 9.91 2.98 6.84
N ASP A 148 11.19 2.61 6.80
CA ASP A 148 12.28 3.49 6.39
C ASP A 148 12.09 3.99 4.95
N GLU A 149 11.71 3.11 4.02
CA GLU A 149 11.43 3.51 2.63
C GLU A 149 10.20 4.41 2.53
N VAL A 150 9.12 4.11 3.25
CA VAL A 150 7.93 4.96 3.26
C VAL A 150 8.30 6.36 3.76
N ILE A 151 9.06 6.47 4.86
CA ILE A 151 9.54 7.75 5.40
C ILE A 151 10.42 8.46 4.39
N GLU A 152 11.38 7.77 3.76
CA GLU A 152 12.27 8.35 2.73
C GLU A 152 11.46 8.99 1.59
N PHE A 153 10.45 8.28 1.10
CA PHE A 153 9.62 8.73 -0.02
C PHE A 153 8.68 9.88 0.34
N PHE A 154 8.19 9.95 1.58
CA PHE A 154 7.25 10.99 2.02
C PHE A 154 7.90 12.18 2.75
N ALA A 155 9.18 12.06 3.16
CA ALA A 155 9.92 13.16 3.78
C ALA A 155 10.07 14.38 2.86
N HIS A 156 9.97 14.18 1.55
CA HIS A 156 10.07 15.23 0.53
C HIS A 156 8.91 15.13 -0.46
N GLU A 157 8.68 16.21 -1.22
CA GLU A 157 7.73 16.16 -2.32
C GLU A 157 8.31 15.30 -3.45
N ASN A 158 7.59 14.25 -3.82
CA ASN A 158 7.98 13.35 -4.87
C ASN A 158 6.79 13.10 -5.80
N GLU A 159 7.06 13.09 -7.10
CA GLU A 159 6.06 12.66 -8.07
C GLU A 159 6.10 11.14 -8.22
N ASN A 160 4.95 10.54 -8.55
CA ASN A 160 4.84 9.10 -8.84
C ASN A 160 5.30 8.20 -7.67
N ILE A 161 5.00 8.59 -6.42
CA ILE A 161 5.36 7.81 -5.22
C ILE A 161 4.83 6.38 -5.34
N LYS A 162 3.59 6.19 -5.81
CA LYS A 162 2.98 4.86 -6.00
C LYS A 162 3.85 3.92 -6.80
N ASP A 163 4.31 4.34 -7.98
CA ASP A 163 5.09 3.47 -8.87
C ASP A 163 6.52 3.28 -8.38
N ASN A 164 7.13 4.34 -7.84
CA ASN A 164 8.49 4.26 -7.35
C ASN A 164 8.59 3.42 -6.07
N LEU A 165 7.67 3.60 -5.12
CA LEU A 165 7.65 2.86 -3.87
C LEU A 165 7.12 1.43 -4.07
N CYS A 166 5.90 1.27 -4.59
CA CYS A 166 5.24 -0.04 -4.64
C CYS A 166 5.78 -0.96 -5.74
N SER A 167 6.43 -0.42 -6.77
CA SER A 167 7.01 -1.25 -7.84
C SER A 167 8.54 -1.25 -7.77
N LYS A 168 9.20 -0.09 -7.96
CA LYS A 168 10.67 -0.07 -8.14
C LYS A 168 11.46 -0.34 -6.86
N ARG A 169 10.97 0.12 -5.71
CA ARG A 169 11.69 0.01 -4.43
C ARG A 169 11.38 -1.29 -3.70
N THR A 170 10.11 -1.71 -3.68
CA THR A 170 9.63 -2.82 -2.84
C THR A 170 9.22 -4.08 -3.63
N ASP A 171 9.17 -4.02 -4.97
CA ASP A 171 8.73 -5.12 -5.84
C ASP A 171 7.35 -5.73 -5.48
N LEU A 172 6.49 -4.97 -4.76
CA LEU A 172 5.16 -5.44 -4.35
C LEU A 172 4.19 -5.52 -5.54
N CYS A 173 4.37 -4.62 -6.51
CA CYS A 173 3.57 -4.53 -7.73
C CYS A 173 4.40 -4.90 -8.96
N ASP A 174 3.82 -5.71 -9.84
CA ASP A 174 4.35 -5.87 -11.20
C ASP A 174 4.30 -4.52 -11.94
N HIS A 175 5.37 -4.15 -12.65
CA HIS A 175 5.36 -3.01 -13.59
C HIS A 175 4.30 -3.11 -14.70
N ALA A 176 3.70 -4.29 -14.87
CA ALA A 176 2.62 -4.55 -15.82
C ALA A 176 1.24 -4.05 -15.34
N LEU A 177 1.08 -3.75 -14.04
CA LEU A 177 -0.16 -3.18 -13.48
C LEU A 177 -0.21 -1.66 -13.67
N LYS A 178 -0.01 -1.18 -14.90
CA LYS A 178 -0.52 0.14 -15.30
C LYS A 178 -2.05 0.05 -15.36
N SER A 179 -2.70 0.03 -14.20
CA SER A 179 -4.08 0.53 -14.11
C SER A 179 -4.01 2.02 -14.43
N SER A 180 -4.85 2.45 -15.35
CA SER A 180 -4.93 3.81 -15.89
C SER A 180 -4.72 4.88 -14.82
N HIS A 181 -3.81 5.80 -15.15
CA HIS A 181 -3.76 7.14 -14.59
C HIS A 181 -5.19 7.70 -14.54
N ASP A 182 -5.73 7.94 -13.34
CA ASP A 182 -6.84 8.87 -13.19
C ASP A 182 -6.26 10.27 -13.42
N GLU A 183 -6.30 10.72 -14.67
CA GLU A 183 -6.26 12.14 -14.98
C GLU A 183 -7.63 12.72 -14.60
N LEU A 184 -7.68 13.55 -13.54
CA LEU A 184 -8.36 14.84 -13.56
C LEU A 184 -7.91 15.74 -12.40
#